data_AF-A0A925RPT2-F1
#
_entry.id   AF-A0A925RPT2-F1
#
_cell.length_a   1.000
_cell.length_b   1.000
_cell.length_c   1.000
_cell.angle_alpha   90.00
_cell.angle_beta   90.00
_cell.angle_gamma   90.00
#
_symmetry.space_group_name_H-M   'P 1'
#
loop_
_entity.id
_entity.type
_entity.pdbx_description
1 polymer ?
#
loop_
_entity_poly.entity_id
_entity_poly.type
_entity_poly.pdbx_seq_one_letter_code
_entity_poly.pdbx_strand_id
1 'polypeptide(L)' 'MISIDANILLFSYCESSPHHEESKAFLNSLARRDDVAISEFVLSEVYLHLR' A
#
# COMPACT_ATOMS: atom_id res chain seq x y z
N MET A 1 -13.57 8.74 -0.03
CA MET A 1 -12.24 8.89 -0.66
C MET A 1 -11.18 8.52 0.35
N ILE A 2 -10.40 7.48 0.07
CA ILE A 2 -9.30 6.96 0.89
C ILE A 2 -8.01 7.20 0.10
N SER A 3 -7.02 7.83 0.71
CA SER A 3 -5.66 7.92 0.15
C SER A 3 -4.78 6.85 0.80
N ILE A 4 -3.99 6.13 0.01
CA ILE A 4 -3.06 5.12 0.51
C ILE A 4 -1.66 5.71 0.59
N ASP A 5 -0.97 5.42 1.70
CA ASP A 5 0.40 5.83 1.96
C ASP A 5 1.42 4.72 1.62
N ALA A 6 2.69 5.08 1.49
CA ALA A 6 3.75 4.18 1.05
C ALA A 6 3.99 3.01 2.02
N ASN A 7 3.81 3.23 3.32
CA ASN A 7 4.02 2.20 4.34
C ASN A 7 3.10 0.98 4.16
N ILE A 8 1.80 1.19 3.88
CA ILE A 8 0.82 0.12 3.67
C ILE A 8 1.18 -0.68 2.41
N LEU A 9 1.57 0.02 1.34
CA LEU A 9 2.01 -0.62 0.11
C LEU A 9 3.27 -1.46 0.35
N LEU A 10 4.27 -0.90 1.04
CA LEU A 10 5.53 -1.58 1.35
C LEU A 10 5.31 -2.80 2.25
N PHE A 11 4.49 -2.69 3.30
CA PHE A 11 4.19 -3.81 4.20
C PHE A 11 3.41 -4.91 3.49
N SER A 12 2.45 -4.54 2.63
CA SER A 12 1.72 -5.53 1.83
C SER A 12 2.60 -6.27 0.81
N TYR A 13 3.74 -5.70 0.43
CA TYR A 13 4.72 -6.33 -0.46
C TYR A 13 5.75 -7.17 0.31
N CYS A 14 6.24 -6.68 1.45
CA CYS A 14 7.32 -7.32 2.22
C CYS A 14 6.78 -8.43 3.14
N GLU A 15 6.91 -9.70 2.73
CA GLU A 15 6.43 -10.87 3.49
C GLU A 15 7.06 -11.00 4.89
N SER A 16 8.29 -10.51 5.08
CA SER A 16 8.93 -10.50 6.40
C SER A 16 8.45 -9.38 7.32
N SER A 17 7.60 -8.47 6.84
CA SER A 17 7.00 -7.43 7.67
C SER A 17 6.01 -8.06 8.66
N PRO A 18 6.03 -7.69 9.96
CA PRO A 18 5.01 -8.15 10.91
C PRO A 18 3.60 -7.68 10.53
N HIS A 19 3.48 -6.66 9.68
CA HIS A 19 2.20 -6.11 9.22
C HIS A 19 1.80 -6.57 7.82
N HIS A 20 2.47 -7.59 7.26
CA HIS A 20 2.22 -8.07 5.89
C HIS A 20 0.75 -8.48 5.68
N GLU A 21 0.28 -9.41 6.50
CA GLU A 21 -1.08 -9.97 6.36
C GLU A 21 -2.16 -8.91 6.57
N GLU A 22 -2.00 -8.04 7.57
CA GLU A 22 -2.96 -6.96 7.87
C GLU A 22 -3.03 -5.94 6.73
N SER A 23 -1.87 -5.52 6.21
CA SER A 23 -1.79 -4.54 5.12
C SER A 23 -2.34 -5.10 3.82
N LYS A 24 -2.03 -6.37 3.52
CA LYS A 24 -2.54 -7.07 2.34
C LYS A 24 -4.06 -7.28 2.42
N ALA A 25 -4.57 -7.69 3.58
CA ALA A 25 -6.01 -7.82 3.81
C ALA A 25 -6.73 -6.48 3.67
N PHE A 26 -6.16 -5.40 4.22
CA PHE A 26 -6.69 -4.05 4.06
C PHE A 26 -6.76 -3.63 2.59
N LEU A 27 -5.69 -3.75 1.81
CA LEU A 27 -5.70 -3.40 0.38
C LEU A 27 -6.71 -4.24 -0.41
N ASN A 28 -6.80 -5.54 -0.14
CA ASN A 28 -7.78 -6.41 -0.78
C ASN A 28 -9.22 -6.00 -0.47
N SER A 29 -9.50 -5.51 0.74
CA SER A 29 -10.83 -4.99 1.12
C SER A 29 -11.24 -3.74 0.31
N LEU A 30 -10.26 -3.04 -0.27
CA LEU A 30 -10.46 -1.82 -1.05
C LEU A 30 -10.54 -2.06 -2.57
N ALA A 31 -10.26 -3.29 -3.06
CA ALA A 31 -10.05 -3.57 -4.49
C ALA A 31 -11.25 -3.27 -5.41
N ARG A 32 -12.48 -3.19 -4.88
CA ARG A 32 -13.70 -2.88 -5.65
C ARG A 32 -14.23 -1.47 -5.40
N ARG A 33 -13.47 -0.62 -4.69
CA ARG A 33 -13.87 0.75 -4.41
C ARG A 33 -13.30 1.68 -5.48
N ASP A 34 -14.16 2.57 -5.97
CA ASP A 34 -13.77 3.59 -6.94
C ASP A 34 -13.30 4.90 -6.27
N ASP A 35 -13.27 4.94 -4.93
CA ASP A 35 -12.88 6.12 -4.15
C ASP A 35 -11.53 5.97 -3.44
N VAL A 36 -10.60 5.23 -4.06
CA VAL A 36 -9.23 5.03 -3.55
C VAL A 36 -8.25 5.78 -4.43
N ALA A 37 -7.33 6.53 -3.82
CA ALA A 37 -6.32 7.33 -4.49
C ALA A 37 -4.92 6.96 -4.01
N ILE A 38 -3.95 7.07 -4.92
CA ILE A 38 -2.52 6.98 -4.63
C ILE A 38 -1.86 8.21 -5.25
N SER A 39 -1.07 8.93 -4.45
CA SER A 39 -0.30 10.08 -4.91
C SER A 39 0.94 9.66 -5.70
N GLU A 40 1.36 10.47 -6.67
CA GLU A 40 2.63 10.27 -7.40
C GLU A 40 3.87 10.27 -6.48
N PHE A 41 3.81 11.03 -5.38
CA PHE A 41 4.87 11.03 -4.36
C PHE A 41 4.95 9.70 -3.62
N VAL A 42 3.80 9.09 -3.30
CA VAL A 42 3.73 7.77 -2.67
C VAL A 42 4.28 6.70 -3.61
N LEU A 43 3.94 6.75 -4.90
CA LEU A 43 4.51 5.82 -5.89
C LEU A 43 6.03 5.96 -6.00
N SER A 44 6.53 7.20 -5.97
CA SER A 44 7.98 7.48 -6.00
C SER A 44 8.68 6.95 -4.75
N GLU A 45 8.08 7.12 -3.58
CA GLU A 45 8.61 6.60 -2.31
C GLU A 45 8.65 5.07 -2.28
N VAL A 46 7.57 4.40 -2.70
CA VAL A 46 7.54 2.93 -2.81
C VAL A 46 8.64 2.45 -3.76
N TYR A 47 8.79 3.08 -4.93
CA TYR A 47 9.84 2.71 -5.87
C TYR A 47 11.24 2.83 -5.27
N LEU A 48 11.53 3.93 -4.55
CA LEU A 48 12.83 4.14 -3.91
C LEU A 48 13.11 3.14 -2.78
N HIS A 49 12.08 2.70 -2.05
CA HIS A 49 12.22 1.68 -1.00
C HIS A 49 12.45 0.25 -1.55
N LEU A 50 12.02 -0.03 -2.78
CA LEU A 50 12.18 -1.35 -3.41
C LEU A 50 13.46 -1.49 -4.24
N ARG A 51 14.25 -0.41 -4.39
CA ARG A 51 15.54 -0.40 -5.08
C ARG A 51 16.67 -0.91 -4.19
#